data_AF-A0A8J5KVV1-F1
#
_entry.id   AF-A0A8J5KVV1-F1
#
_cell.length_a   1.000
_cell.length_b   1.000
_cell.length_c   1.000
_cell.angle_alpha   90.00
_cell.angle_beta   90.00
_cell.angle_gamma   90.00
#
_symmetry.space_group_name_H-M   'P 1'
#
loop_
_entity.id
_entity.type
_entity.pdbx_description
1 polymer ?
#
loop_
_entity_poly.entity_id
_entity_poly.type
_entity_poly.pdbx_seq_one_letter_code
_entity_poly.pdbx_strand_id
1 'polypeptide(L)'
;MLNKFMKRGSRKGAKLDAAEPGGNVTVNHASRSAMPSVSPSTGAPVAAGGGGSLNQLPTSTAGSAATQIESLPLFRDVSVPEQQALFLRKLQICAAAFDFSETLGLAREREVKRQTLSELVDFVQSGSGRLAESVQEELVRTVAANIFRCLPPRSYENTGSEVTDPEEDDPFLDPAWSHLQLVYELLLRYIVSSDTDTKVAKRYIDHSFVLHLLDLFESEDPREREYLKTILHRIYGKFMVHRPFIRKAINNIFYKFIFEIERHSGISELLEILGSIINGFALPMKEEHKLFLVRALIPLHKPKSVGLYHQQLSYCIVQFVDKDYKLADIVIRGLLKYWPVTNCQKEVLFLGELEEVLEATQPAEFQRCMAPLFKQIARCLSSSHFQVAERALFFWNNDHIVSLIAQNRREILPIIYKALEMNMEGHWNQAINGLTANVRKMFLDMDSDLFEACQRQYVEKQVKAKSLEEQRDLLWRRLEAAAGEDMVIVN
;
A
#
# COMPACT_ATOMS: atom_id res chain seq x y z
N MET A 1 14.61 22.08 -5.39
CA MET A 1 14.86 22.24 -6.84
C MET A 1 14.16 21.10 -7.55
N LEU A 2 13.14 21.38 -8.37
CA LEU A 2 12.70 20.61 -9.55
C LEU A 2 11.30 21.09 -9.97
N ASN A 3 11.22 22.38 -10.33
CA ASN A 3 10.18 22.90 -11.22
C ASN A 3 10.78 22.91 -12.63
N LYS A 4 10.36 21.98 -13.48
CA LYS A 4 10.44 22.03 -14.96
C LYS A 4 10.12 20.64 -15.47
N PHE A 5 8.93 20.43 -16.04
CA PHE A 5 8.68 19.66 -17.27
C PHE A 5 7.17 19.59 -17.53
N MET A 6 6.57 20.70 -17.95
CA MET A 6 5.27 20.68 -18.64
C MET A 6 5.32 21.65 -19.82
N LYS A 7 5.46 21.09 -21.02
CA LYS A 7 5.13 21.81 -22.26
C LYS A 7 4.67 20.83 -23.34
N ARG A 8 3.43 21.06 -23.76
CA ARG A 8 2.81 20.83 -25.08
C ARG A 8 2.45 19.41 -25.51
N GLY A 9 1.17 19.26 -25.84
CA GLY A 9 0.64 18.21 -26.71
C GLY A 9 -0.84 18.38 -27.05
N SER A 10 -1.22 19.51 -27.64
CA SER A 10 -2.57 19.72 -28.20
C SER A 10 -2.74 18.93 -29.50
N ARG A 11 -3.79 18.11 -29.65
CA ARG A 11 -4.33 17.76 -30.97
C ARG A 11 -5.79 17.29 -30.93
N LYS A 12 -6.50 17.78 -31.95
CA LYS A 12 -7.92 17.69 -32.32
C LYS A 12 -8.43 16.26 -32.51
N GLY A 13 -9.73 16.11 -32.30
CA GLY A 13 -10.46 14.85 -32.48
C GLY A 13 -10.98 14.54 -33.88
N ALA A 14 -11.60 13.37 -33.95
CA ALA A 14 -12.56 12.85 -34.92
C ALA A 14 -13.18 11.62 -34.21
N LYS A 15 -14.48 11.54 -33.94
CA LYS A 15 -15.68 11.38 -34.78
C LYS A 15 -16.29 10.03 -34.39
N LEU A 16 -17.52 10.11 -33.88
CA LEU A 16 -18.37 9.02 -33.41
C LEU A 16 -18.93 8.24 -34.60
N ASP A 17 -19.00 6.91 -34.48
CA ASP A 17 -19.97 6.07 -35.16
C ASP A 17 -20.67 5.17 -34.13
N ALA A 18 -21.98 5.03 -34.30
CA ALA A 18 -22.93 4.43 -33.37
C ALA A 18 -23.56 3.14 -33.92
N ALA A 19 -24.08 2.33 -32.97
CA ALA A 19 -25.13 1.31 -33.12
C ALA A 19 -24.70 -0.04 -33.75
N GLU A 20 -25.15 -1.24 -33.35
CA GLU A 20 -26.35 -1.69 -32.62
C GLU A 20 -26.13 -3.05 -31.90
N PRO A 21 -27.10 -3.52 -31.07
CA PRO A 21 -26.92 -4.58 -30.07
C PRO A 21 -27.50 -5.95 -30.48
N GLY A 22 -27.03 -7.03 -29.82
CA GLY A 22 -27.76 -8.31 -29.80
C GLY A 22 -26.91 -9.50 -29.40
N GLY A 23 -27.38 -10.30 -28.43
CA GLY A 23 -26.76 -11.60 -28.12
C GLY A 23 -26.99 -12.09 -26.69
N ASN A 24 -28.21 -12.54 -26.41
CA ASN A 24 -28.69 -13.14 -25.17
C ASN A 24 -28.24 -14.62 -25.07
N VAL A 25 -27.49 -15.07 -24.05
CA VAL A 25 -27.29 -16.51 -23.76
C VAL A 25 -27.08 -16.78 -22.26
N THR A 26 -28.18 -17.25 -21.66
CA THR A 26 -28.39 -18.29 -20.62
C THR A 26 -27.32 -18.70 -19.59
N VAL A 27 -27.80 -18.67 -18.35
CA VAL A 27 -27.40 -19.32 -17.09
C VAL A 27 -27.26 -20.84 -17.22
N ASN A 28 -26.31 -21.45 -16.50
CA ASN A 28 -26.45 -22.83 -16.03
C ASN A 28 -25.87 -23.02 -14.61
N HIS A 29 -26.74 -23.48 -13.72
CA HIS A 29 -26.47 -23.99 -12.37
C HIS A 29 -26.26 -25.51 -12.41
N ALA A 30 -25.33 -26.04 -11.60
CA ALA A 30 -25.37 -27.40 -11.05
C ALA A 30 -24.41 -27.44 -9.83
N SER A 31 -24.90 -27.47 -8.58
CA SER A 31 -25.30 -28.65 -7.78
C SER A 31 -24.11 -29.57 -7.47
N ARG A 32 -23.52 -29.47 -6.27
CA ARG A 32 -23.83 -30.23 -5.02
C ARG A 32 -23.53 -31.73 -5.11
N SER A 33 -22.54 -32.17 -4.33
CA SER A 33 -22.47 -33.51 -3.76
C SER A 33 -21.78 -33.42 -2.40
N ALA A 34 -22.44 -33.95 -1.38
CA ALA A 34 -22.13 -33.80 0.04
C ALA A 34 -21.80 -35.18 0.64
N MET A 35 -20.85 -35.18 1.59
CA MET A 35 -20.82 -35.97 2.84
C MET A 35 -20.54 -37.50 2.71
N PRO A 36 -20.02 -38.20 3.77
CA PRO A 36 -20.25 -37.90 5.19
C PRO A 36 -19.06 -38.00 6.17
N SER A 37 -19.31 -37.33 7.30
CA SER A 37 -18.64 -37.32 8.60
C SER A 37 -18.94 -38.56 9.46
N VAL A 38 -17.97 -39.02 10.26
CA VAL A 38 -18.22 -39.72 11.53
C VAL A 38 -17.10 -39.40 12.55
N SER A 39 -17.50 -38.90 13.71
CA SER A 39 -16.82 -38.93 15.03
C SER A 39 -17.79 -39.61 16.01
N PRO A 40 -17.61 -39.73 17.34
CA PRO A 40 -16.43 -39.64 18.23
C PRO A 40 -16.42 -40.77 19.33
N SER A 41 -15.42 -40.85 20.23
CA SER A 41 -15.52 -41.31 21.66
C SER A 41 -14.12 -41.46 22.30
N THR A 42 -13.71 -40.62 23.27
CA THR A 42 -13.81 -40.69 24.76
C THR A 42 -12.93 -41.75 25.46
N GLY A 43 -12.07 -41.30 26.39
CA GLY A 43 -11.56 -42.09 27.52
C GLY A 43 -10.09 -41.86 27.92
N ALA A 44 -9.85 -41.14 29.02
CA ALA A 44 -8.59 -41.13 29.79
C ALA A 44 -8.63 -42.23 30.90
N PRO A 45 -7.64 -42.42 31.82
CA PRO A 45 -6.19 -42.10 31.88
C PRO A 45 -5.34 -43.37 32.19
N VAL A 46 -4.02 -43.23 32.47
CA VAL A 46 -3.18 -43.95 33.49
C VAL A 46 -1.69 -43.95 33.09
N ALA A 47 -0.85 -43.88 34.13
CA ALA A 47 0.56 -43.49 34.17
C ALA A 47 1.61 -44.59 33.85
N ALA A 48 2.84 -44.07 33.71
CA ALA A 48 4.14 -44.66 34.08
C ALA A 48 4.86 -45.61 33.10
N GLY A 49 6.05 -45.15 32.66
CA GLY A 49 7.28 -45.94 32.72
C GLY A 49 7.85 -46.47 31.40
N GLY A 50 9.08 -46.06 31.10
CA GLY A 50 10.09 -46.95 30.51
C GLY A 50 10.50 -46.68 29.07
N GLY A 51 11.81 -46.40 28.88
CA GLY A 51 12.44 -46.04 27.62
C GLY A 51 12.30 -47.05 26.47
N GLY A 52 12.47 -46.54 25.25
CA GLY A 52 12.55 -47.32 24.01
C GLY A 52 12.78 -46.40 22.82
N SER A 53 14.02 -46.35 22.37
CA SER A 53 14.52 -45.64 21.18
C SER A 53 13.76 -46.01 19.89
N LEU A 54 13.53 -45.04 18.98
CA LEU A 54 13.52 -45.23 17.52
C LEU A 54 13.46 -43.89 16.75
N ASN A 55 14.45 -43.71 15.87
CA ASN A 55 14.44 -43.04 14.56
C ASN A 55 14.38 -41.50 14.46
N GLN A 56 15.55 -40.87 14.60
CA GLN A 56 15.89 -39.66 13.85
C GLN A 56 16.36 -40.03 12.43
N LEU A 57 15.76 -39.40 11.42
CA LEU A 57 16.35 -39.27 10.08
C LEU A 57 17.61 -38.39 10.16
N PRO A 58 18.60 -38.59 9.27
CA PRO A 58 19.95 -38.11 9.49
C PRO A 58 20.04 -36.59 9.28
N THR A 59 20.15 -35.85 10.37
CA THR A 59 20.85 -34.55 10.36
C THR A 59 22.31 -34.84 10.03
N SER A 60 22.72 -34.48 8.81
CA SER A 60 24.12 -34.41 8.45
C SER A 60 24.80 -33.34 9.31
N THR A 61 25.30 -33.75 10.47
CA THR A 61 26.36 -33.05 11.18
C THR A 61 27.62 -33.12 10.32
N ALA A 62 27.73 -32.20 9.37
CA ALA A 62 29.01 -31.83 8.81
C ALA A 62 29.74 -31.04 9.90
N GLY A 63 30.80 -31.65 10.45
CA GLY A 63 31.61 -31.06 11.49
C GLY A 63 32.18 -29.70 11.08
N SER A 64 32.32 -28.85 12.10
CA SER A 64 33.12 -27.63 12.11
C SER A 64 34.54 -27.90 11.60
N ALA A 65 34.73 -27.76 10.29
CA ALA A 65 36.01 -27.35 9.73
C ALA A 65 35.94 -25.83 9.61
N ALA A 66 36.71 -25.12 10.44
CA ALA A 66 36.92 -23.69 10.28
C ALA A 66 37.42 -23.45 8.85
N THR A 67 36.56 -22.87 8.00
CA THR A 67 36.95 -22.43 6.66
C THR A 67 37.99 -21.33 6.82
N GLN A 68 39.28 -21.69 6.79
CA GLN A 68 40.35 -20.70 6.69
C GLN A 68 40.12 -19.96 5.38
N ILE A 69 39.58 -18.74 5.45
CA ILE A 69 39.45 -17.89 4.27
C ILE A 69 40.86 -17.57 3.78
N GLU A 70 41.24 -18.19 2.67
CA GLU A 70 42.49 -17.95 1.97
C GLU A 70 42.49 -16.52 1.41
N SER A 71 43.53 -15.74 1.71
CA SER A 71 43.69 -14.40 1.17
C SER A 71 44.04 -14.47 -0.31
N LEU A 72 43.09 -14.13 -1.18
CA LEU A 72 43.30 -14.11 -2.63
C LEU A 72 43.92 -12.80 -3.12
N PRO A 73 44.70 -12.80 -4.22
CA PRO A 73 45.32 -11.60 -4.79
C PRO A 73 44.28 -10.57 -5.26
N LEU A 74 44.73 -9.31 -5.45
CA LEU A 74 43.90 -8.22 -5.98
C LEU A 74 43.70 -8.38 -7.49
N PHE A 75 42.58 -7.89 -8.02
CA PHE A 75 42.32 -7.91 -9.47
C PHE A 75 43.36 -7.16 -10.30
N ARG A 76 44.02 -6.14 -9.71
CA ARG A 76 45.07 -5.33 -10.36
C ARG A 76 46.38 -6.10 -10.57
N ASP A 77 46.60 -7.15 -9.79
CA ASP A 77 47.85 -7.90 -9.77
C ASP A 77 47.81 -9.13 -10.68
N VAL A 78 46.68 -9.34 -11.38
CA VAL A 78 46.39 -10.55 -12.16
C VAL A 78 46.01 -10.18 -13.59
N SER A 79 46.45 -10.99 -14.55
CA SER A 79 46.21 -10.74 -15.98
C SER A 79 44.72 -10.84 -16.34
N VAL A 80 44.26 -10.08 -17.34
CA VAL A 80 42.86 -10.06 -17.80
C VAL A 80 42.21 -11.45 -17.98
N PRO A 81 42.87 -12.48 -18.56
CA PRO A 81 42.27 -13.82 -18.66
C PRO A 81 42.11 -14.54 -17.31
N GLU A 82 43.01 -14.31 -16.37
CA GLU A 82 42.99 -14.92 -15.03
C GLU A 82 42.01 -14.20 -14.08
N GLN A 83 41.65 -12.94 -14.37
CA GLN A 83 40.70 -12.15 -13.58
C GLN A 83 39.34 -12.83 -13.47
N GLN A 84 38.83 -13.50 -14.52
CA GLN A 84 37.55 -14.22 -14.44
C GLN A 84 37.61 -15.46 -13.54
N ALA A 85 38.72 -16.21 -13.58
CA ALA A 85 38.93 -17.35 -12.70
C ALA A 85 39.08 -16.90 -11.24
N LEU A 86 39.79 -15.79 -11.01
CA LEU A 86 39.92 -15.16 -9.69
C LEU A 86 38.56 -14.67 -9.17
N PHE A 87 37.74 -14.06 -10.03
CA PHE A 87 36.39 -13.61 -9.69
C PHE A 87 35.53 -14.78 -9.20
N LEU A 88 35.56 -15.91 -9.92
CA LEU A 88 34.83 -17.11 -9.54
C LEU A 88 35.30 -17.68 -8.18
N ARG A 89 36.61 -17.71 -7.93
CA ARG A 89 37.16 -18.15 -6.63
C ARG A 89 36.76 -17.21 -5.48
N LYS A 90 36.77 -15.89 -5.72
CA LYS A 90 36.29 -14.88 -4.77
C LYS A 90 34.78 -15.04 -4.48
N LEU A 91 33.95 -15.34 -5.48
CA LEU A 91 32.52 -15.61 -5.28
C LEU A 91 32.26 -16.84 -4.40
N GLN A 92 33.03 -17.91 -4.58
CA GLN A 92 32.91 -19.13 -3.77
C GLN A 92 33.24 -18.87 -2.30
N ILE A 93 34.25 -18.03 -2.01
CA ILE A 93 34.55 -17.59 -0.65
C ILE A 93 33.38 -16.78 -0.07
N CYS A 94 32.83 -15.86 -0.87
CA CYS A 94 31.72 -15.01 -0.43
C CYS A 94 30.39 -15.75 -0.25
N ALA A 95 30.26 -16.98 -0.77
CA ALA A 95 29.08 -17.84 -0.58
C ALA A 95 28.96 -18.37 0.86
N ALA A 96 30.05 -18.43 1.63
CA ALA A 96 30.01 -18.86 3.03
C ALA A 96 29.25 -17.83 3.89
N ALA A 97 28.20 -18.28 4.59
CA ALA A 97 27.46 -17.47 5.56
C ALA A 97 28.24 -17.36 6.89
N PHE A 98 28.19 -16.19 7.51
CA PHE A 98 28.79 -15.93 8.83
C PHE A 98 27.67 -15.61 9.81
N ASP A 99 27.71 -16.24 10.98
CA ASP A 99 26.83 -15.86 12.08
C ASP A 99 27.40 -14.61 12.78
N PHE A 100 26.62 -13.53 12.78
CA PHE A 100 26.99 -12.27 13.43
C PHE A 100 26.56 -12.21 14.90
N SER A 101 25.85 -13.23 15.42
CA SER A 101 25.52 -13.32 16.84
C SER A 101 26.74 -13.62 17.72
N GLU A 102 27.78 -14.27 17.19
CA GLU A 102 29.05 -14.50 17.88
C GLU A 102 30.05 -13.35 17.63
N THR A 103 30.32 -12.56 18.68
CA THR A 103 31.13 -11.34 18.56
C THR A 103 32.64 -11.63 18.48
N LEU A 104 33.14 -12.71 19.09
CA LEU A 104 34.58 -12.86 19.42
C LEU A 104 35.38 -13.84 18.53
N GLY A 105 34.74 -14.73 17.75
CA GLY A 105 35.44 -15.83 17.06
C GLY A 105 35.94 -15.58 15.62
N LEU A 106 35.32 -14.66 14.87
CA LEU A 106 35.47 -14.60 13.39
C LEU A 106 35.68 -13.18 12.85
N ALA A 107 36.27 -12.26 13.61
CA ALA A 107 36.43 -10.86 13.18
C ALA A 107 37.31 -10.72 11.92
N ARG A 108 38.40 -11.50 11.84
CA ARG A 108 39.33 -11.47 10.70
C ARG A 108 38.67 -12.01 9.44
N GLU A 109 38.01 -13.16 9.54
CA GLU A 109 37.29 -13.81 8.44
C GLU A 109 36.17 -12.91 7.91
N ARG A 110 35.40 -12.28 8.80
CA ARG A 110 34.36 -11.32 8.43
C ARG A 110 34.94 -10.13 7.65
N GLU A 111 36.09 -9.60 8.07
CA GLU A 111 36.73 -8.49 7.37
C GLU A 111 37.28 -8.91 5.99
N VAL A 112 37.86 -10.11 5.87
CA VAL A 112 38.32 -10.64 4.58
C VAL A 112 37.15 -10.81 3.61
N LYS A 113 36.00 -11.34 4.06
CA LYS A 113 34.80 -11.43 3.22
C LYS A 113 34.30 -10.04 2.81
N ARG A 114 34.26 -9.08 3.74
CA ARG A 114 33.83 -7.70 3.45
C ARG A 114 34.71 -7.06 2.36
N GLN A 115 36.03 -7.16 2.48
CA GLN A 115 36.96 -6.62 1.50
C GLN A 115 36.83 -7.33 0.13
N THR A 116 36.67 -8.65 0.15
CA THR A 116 36.47 -9.45 -1.07
C THR A 116 35.17 -9.07 -1.79
N LEU A 117 34.07 -8.87 -1.06
CA LEU A 117 32.81 -8.38 -1.62
C LEU A 117 32.95 -6.98 -2.22
N SER A 118 33.67 -6.08 -1.55
CA SER A 118 33.95 -4.74 -2.07
C SER A 118 34.70 -4.79 -3.41
N GLU A 119 35.73 -5.63 -3.51
CA GLU A 119 36.48 -5.82 -4.75
C GLU A 119 35.62 -6.39 -5.89
N LEU A 120 34.70 -7.32 -5.58
CA LEU A 120 33.75 -7.85 -6.56
C LEU A 120 32.81 -6.76 -7.08
N VAL A 121 32.31 -5.89 -6.19
CA VAL A 121 31.47 -4.74 -6.56
C VAL A 121 32.22 -3.79 -7.48
N ASP A 122 33.46 -3.43 -7.12
CA ASP A 122 34.30 -2.53 -7.90
C ASP A 122 34.61 -3.12 -9.29
N PHE A 123 34.88 -4.42 -9.38
CA PHE A 123 35.12 -5.12 -10.64
C PHE A 123 33.90 -5.13 -11.57
N VAL A 124 32.70 -5.36 -11.02
CA VAL A 124 31.45 -5.30 -11.81
C VAL A 124 31.14 -3.86 -12.23
N GLN A 125 31.42 -2.88 -11.36
CA GLN A 125 31.20 -1.46 -11.66
C GLN A 125 32.16 -0.93 -12.73
N SER A 126 33.42 -1.36 -12.73
CA SER A 126 34.43 -0.86 -13.67
C SER A 126 34.20 -1.28 -15.11
N GLY A 127 33.24 -2.20 -15.37
CA GLY A 127 32.93 -2.67 -16.72
C GLY A 127 34.10 -3.40 -17.38
N SER A 128 35.02 -3.95 -16.59
CA SER A 128 36.32 -4.46 -17.06
C SER A 128 36.26 -5.78 -17.84
N GLY A 129 35.09 -6.17 -18.34
CA GLY A 129 34.91 -7.31 -19.24
C GLY A 129 33.53 -7.95 -19.10
N ARG A 130 33.03 -8.51 -20.21
CA ARG A 130 31.78 -9.27 -20.24
C ARG A 130 31.93 -10.53 -19.38
N LEU A 131 31.10 -10.67 -18.33
CA LEU A 131 31.10 -11.85 -17.47
C LEU A 131 30.72 -13.09 -18.29
N ALA A 132 31.55 -14.14 -18.23
CA ALA A 132 31.22 -15.43 -18.82
C ALA A 132 29.95 -16.02 -18.17
N GLU A 133 29.25 -16.88 -18.91
CA GLU A 133 27.98 -17.48 -18.47
C GLU A 133 28.13 -18.24 -17.13
N SER A 134 29.20 -19.04 -16.98
CA SER A 134 29.50 -19.76 -15.73
C SER A 134 29.73 -18.83 -14.53
N VAL A 135 30.32 -17.66 -14.76
CA VAL A 135 30.58 -16.65 -13.72
C VAL A 135 29.27 -15.96 -13.30
N GLN A 136 28.36 -15.72 -14.24
CA GLN A 136 27.05 -15.15 -13.94
C GLN A 136 26.19 -16.10 -13.11
N GLU A 137 26.22 -17.40 -13.43
CA GLU A 137 25.51 -18.41 -12.65
C GLU A 137 26.00 -18.46 -11.20
N GLU A 138 27.32 -18.50 -10.99
CA GLU A 138 27.91 -18.50 -9.65
C GLU A 138 27.61 -17.18 -8.92
N LEU A 139 27.64 -16.04 -9.60
CA LEU A 139 27.31 -14.74 -9.02
C LEU A 139 25.89 -14.75 -8.45
N VAL A 140 24.90 -15.15 -9.25
CA VAL A 140 23.50 -15.18 -8.83
C VAL A 140 23.31 -16.20 -7.70
N ARG A 141 24.01 -17.35 -7.75
CA ARG A 141 23.99 -18.35 -6.67
C ARG A 141 24.56 -17.81 -5.36
N THR A 142 25.73 -17.16 -5.41
CA THR A 142 26.36 -16.54 -4.23
C THR A 142 25.46 -15.45 -3.64
N VAL A 143 24.85 -14.61 -4.49
CA VAL A 143 23.88 -13.60 -4.04
C VAL A 143 22.70 -14.28 -3.34
N ALA A 144 22.06 -15.24 -4.00
CA ALA A 144 20.92 -15.98 -3.47
C ALA A 144 21.23 -16.64 -2.11
N ALA A 145 22.40 -17.26 -1.98
CA ALA A 145 22.84 -17.91 -0.74
C ALA A 145 23.06 -16.93 0.44
N ASN A 146 23.29 -15.65 0.16
CA ASN A 146 23.48 -14.63 1.21
C ASN A 146 22.18 -13.90 1.55
N ILE A 147 21.34 -13.57 0.56
CA ILE A 147 20.14 -12.74 0.79
C ILE A 147 18.90 -13.57 1.13
N PHE A 148 18.71 -14.75 0.52
CA PHE A 148 17.52 -15.58 0.73
C PHE A 148 17.65 -16.37 2.03
N ARG A 149 17.14 -15.77 3.10
CA ARG A 149 17.11 -16.30 4.46
C ARG A 149 15.71 -16.17 5.04
N CYS A 150 15.41 -16.98 6.06
CA CYS A 150 14.24 -16.72 6.88
C CYS A 150 14.47 -15.41 7.65
N LEU A 151 13.50 -14.51 7.58
CA LEU A 151 13.51 -13.29 8.38
C LEU A 151 13.37 -13.65 9.87
N PRO A 152 14.01 -12.89 10.77
CA PRO A 152 13.87 -13.13 12.20
C PRO A 152 12.41 -12.98 12.65
N PRO A 153 11.97 -13.72 13.69
CA PRO A 153 10.64 -13.54 14.27
C PRO A 153 10.44 -12.10 14.72
N ARG A 154 9.23 -11.55 14.52
CA ARG A 154 8.96 -10.16 14.90
C ARG A 154 8.92 -10.00 16.41
N SER A 155 9.24 -8.81 16.91
CA SER A 155 9.28 -8.48 18.34
C SER A 155 7.99 -8.89 19.08
N TYR A 156 6.83 -8.57 18.50
CA TYR A 156 5.51 -8.86 19.08
C TYR A 156 5.13 -10.35 19.09
N GLU A 157 5.70 -11.15 18.18
CA GLU A 157 5.47 -12.60 18.13
C GLU A 157 6.11 -13.29 19.34
N ASN A 158 7.16 -12.68 19.88
CA ASN A 158 7.88 -13.17 21.06
C ASN A 158 7.27 -12.66 22.38
N THR A 159 6.66 -11.49 22.41
CA THR A 159 6.09 -10.89 23.64
C THR A 159 4.60 -11.13 23.85
N GLY A 160 3.85 -11.55 22.81
CA GLY A 160 2.41 -11.77 22.90
C GLY A 160 1.58 -10.50 23.13
N SER A 161 2.20 -9.33 23.05
CA SER A 161 1.57 -8.02 23.17
C SER A 161 0.96 -7.61 21.83
N GLU A 162 -0.35 -7.35 21.78
CA GLU A 162 -0.96 -6.66 20.64
C GLU A 162 -0.37 -5.25 20.58
N VAL A 163 0.50 -5.02 19.60
CA VAL A 163 1.11 -3.70 19.36
C VAL A 163 -0.01 -2.68 19.12
N THR A 164 -0.11 -1.72 20.03
CA THR A 164 -1.15 -0.68 20.01
C THR A 164 -0.93 0.32 18.86
N ASP A 165 0.33 0.57 18.47
CA ASP A 165 0.70 1.43 17.35
C ASP A 165 1.97 0.92 16.62
N PRO A 166 1.87 0.46 15.36
CA PRO A 166 3.02 0.06 14.55
C PRO A 166 4.03 1.17 14.26
N GLU A 167 3.67 2.45 14.45
CA GLU A 167 4.57 3.59 14.20
C GLU A 167 5.59 3.82 15.34
N GLU A 168 5.37 3.22 16.52
CA GLU A 168 6.21 3.41 17.72
C GLU A 168 7.28 2.32 17.92
N ASP A 169 7.29 1.27 17.09
CA ASP A 169 8.24 0.15 17.23
C ASP A 169 9.64 0.51 16.67
N ASP A 170 10.68 0.33 17.50
CA ASP A 170 12.07 0.42 17.05
C ASP A 170 12.35 -0.67 15.99
N PRO A 171 12.76 -0.31 14.76
CA PRO A 171 12.94 -1.27 13.70
C PRO A 171 14.13 -2.18 13.98
N PHE A 172 13.96 -3.49 13.80
CA PHE A 172 15.07 -4.43 13.84
C PHE A 172 16.09 -4.09 12.73
N LEU A 173 17.37 -3.98 13.12
CA LEU A 173 18.48 -3.75 12.21
C LEU A 173 19.33 -5.01 12.10
N ASP A 174 19.54 -5.49 10.87
CA ASP A 174 20.27 -6.74 10.67
C ASP A 174 21.77 -6.59 11.06
N PRO A 175 22.30 -7.41 11.99
CA PRO A 175 23.70 -7.34 12.41
C PRO A 175 24.69 -7.66 11.28
N ALA A 176 24.28 -8.46 10.28
CA ALA A 176 25.08 -8.82 9.12
C ALA A 176 25.09 -7.74 8.03
N TRP A 177 24.51 -6.56 8.29
CA TRP A 177 24.33 -5.48 7.31
C TRP A 177 25.61 -5.10 6.56
N SER A 178 26.76 -5.09 7.23
CA SER A 178 28.06 -4.78 6.60
C SER A 178 28.42 -5.70 5.43
N HIS A 179 27.97 -6.96 5.45
CA HIS A 179 28.10 -7.89 4.32
C HIS A 179 26.90 -7.81 3.39
N LEU A 180 25.68 -7.81 3.94
CA LEU A 180 24.44 -7.79 3.15
C LEU A 180 24.37 -6.58 2.22
N GLN A 181 24.78 -5.39 2.70
CA GLN A 181 24.86 -4.18 1.89
C GLN A 181 25.70 -4.39 0.63
N LEU A 182 26.86 -5.01 0.75
CA LEU A 182 27.76 -5.26 -0.39
C LEU A 182 27.20 -6.32 -1.34
N VAL A 183 26.49 -7.33 -0.82
CA VAL A 183 25.81 -8.34 -1.64
C VAL A 183 24.66 -7.72 -2.43
N TYR A 184 23.85 -6.86 -1.80
CA TYR A 184 22.79 -6.11 -2.48
C TYR A 184 23.37 -5.15 -3.52
N GLU A 185 24.44 -4.45 -3.19
CA GLU A 185 25.15 -3.59 -4.13
C GLU A 185 25.67 -4.41 -5.33
N LEU A 186 26.29 -5.57 -5.10
CA LEU A 186 26.76 -6.46 -6.15
C LEU A 186 25.63 -6.89 -7.10
N LEU A 187 24.49 -7.31 -6.53
CA LEU A 187 23.30 -7.66 -7.31
C LEU A 187 22.78 -6.47 -8.12
N LEU A 188 22.70 -5.29 -7.50
CA LEU A 188 22.26 -4.07 -8.17
C LEU A 188 23.17 -3.70 -9.35
N ARG A 189 24.50 -3.73 -9.15
CA ARG A 189 25.48 -3.43 -10.21
C ARG A 189 25.41 -4.44 -11.34
N TYR A 190 25.25 -5.74 -11.03
CA TYR A 190 25.03 -6.77 -12.03
C TYR A 190 23.76 -6.50 -12.86
N ILE A 191 22.64 -6.17 -12.21
CA ILE A 191 21.38 -5.89 -12.91
C ILE A 191 21.46 -4.61 -13.74
N VAL A 192 22.12 -3.56 -13.27
CA VAL A 192 22.21 -2.28 -13.98
C VAL A 192 23.24 -2.31 -15.11
N SER A 193 24.26 -3.17 -15.02
CA SER A 193 25.34 -3.28 -16.02
C SER A 193 24.80 -3.45 -17.44
N SER A 194 25.33 -2.64 -18.37
CA SER A 194 25.04 -2.70 -19.81
C SER A 194 25.59 -3.96 -20.46
N ASP A 195 26.63 -4.55 -19.90
CA ASP A 195 27.33 -5.72 -20.47
C ASP A 195 26.61 -7.04 -20.17
N THR A 196 25.58 -6.98 -19.30
CA THR A 196 24.77 -8.14 -18.92
C THR A 196 23.74 -8.45 -20.00
N ASP A 197 23.94 -9.56 -20.70
CA ASP A 197 23.03 -10.06 -21.72
C ASP A 197 21.71 -10.54 -21.08
N THR A 198 20.62 -9.84 -21.35
CA THR A 198 19.30 -10.14 -20.80
C THR A 198 18.76 -11.50 -21.23
N LYS A 199 19.22 -12.06 -22.36
CA LYS A 199 18.81 -13.40 -22.82
C LYS A 199 19.45 -14.49 -21.98
N VAL A 200 20.65 -14.25 -21.46
CA VAL A 200 21.38 -15.18 -20.60
C VAL A 200 20.94 -15.00 -19.16
N ALA A 201 20.97 -13.77 -18.64
CA ALA A 201 20.67 -13.45 -17.24
C ALA A 201 19.27 -13.88 -16.78
N LYS A 202 18.25 -13.84 -17.67
CA LYS A 202 16.89 -14.31 -17.36
C LYS A 202 16.79 -15.81 -17.03
N ARG A 203 17.83 -16.60 -17.33
CA ARG A 203 17.89 -18.03 -16.96
C ARG A 203 18.20 -18.21 -15.47
N TYR A 204 18.86 -17.23 -14.86
CA TYR A 204 19.28 -17.24 -13.46
C TYR A 204 18.38 -16.38 -12.58
N ILE A 205 17.94 -15.22 -13.09
CA ILE A 205 16.90 -14.41 -12.48
C ILE A 205 15.56 -14.95 -13.00
N ASP A 206 15.09 -16.06 -12.45
CA ASP A 206 13.83 -16.67 -12.84
C ASP A 206 12.67 -16.22 -11.92
N HIS A 207 11.48 -16.82 -12.11
CA HIS A 207 10.33 -16.50 -11.25
C HIS A 207 10.55 -16.93 -9.80
N SER A 208 11.32 -17.98 -9.55
CA SER A 208 11.65 -18.42 -8.20
C SER A 208 12.52 -17.37 -7.50
N PHE A 209 13.57 -16.89 -8.16
CA PHE A 209 14.42 -15.82 -7.65
C PHE A 209 13.61 -14.56 -7.32
N VAL A 210 12.73 -14.14 -8.22
CA VAL A 210 11.88 -12.96 -8.01
C VAL A 210 10.90 -13.15 -6.84
N LEU A 211 10.37 -14.35 -6.64
CA LEU A 211 9.48 -14.65 -5.53
C LEU A 211 10.22 -14.55 -4.19
N HIS A 212 11.37 -15.20 -4.05
CA HIS A 212 12.18 -15.09 -2.84
C HIS A 212 12.66 -13.65 -2.58
N LEU A 213 12.94 -12.88 -3.64
CA LEU A 213 13.27 -11.46 -3.51
C LEU A 213 12.07 -10.64 -2.98
N LEU A 214 10.86 -10.99 -3.38
CA LEU A 214 9.63 -10.34 -2.90
C LEU A 214 9.35 -10.69 -1.43
N ASP A 215 9.61 -11.92 -1.00
CA ASP A 215 9.42 -12.34 0.40
C ASP A 215 10.30 -11.51 1.37
N LEU A 216 11.47 -11.06 0.91
CA LEU A 216 12.36 -10.20 1.71
C LEU A 216 11.82 -8.78 1.96
N PHE A 217 10.77 -8.32 1.24
CA PHE A 217 10.12 -7.04 1.55
C PHE A 217 9.41 -7.04 2.92
N GLU A 218 9.24 -8.21 3.53
CA GLU A 218 8.77 -8.31 4.92
C GLU A 218 9.85 -7.94 5.96
N SER A 219 11.10 -7.70 5.54
CA SER A 219 12.20 -7.28 6.43
C SER A 219 11.86 -6.00 7.19
N GLU A 220 12.13 -5.99 8.50
CA GLU A 220 11.96 -4.81 9.36
C GLU A 220 13.05 -3.76 9.13
N ASP A 221 14.20 -4.15 8.57
CA ASP A 221 15.31 -3.25 8.29
C ASP A 221 15.00 -2.35 7.07
N PRO A 222 14.79 -1.03 7.25
CA PRO A 222 14.45 -0.12 6.15
C PRO A 222 15.57 -0.03 5.10
N ARG A 223 16.82 -0.29 5.49
CA ARG A 223 17.97 -0.24 4.59
C ARG A 223 17.91 -1.39 3.58
N GLU A 224 17.48 -2.57 4.03
CA GLU A 224 17.28 -3.73 3.17
C GLU A 224 16.13 -3.48 2.19
N ARG A 225 14.99 -2.94 2.67
CA ARG A 225 13.84 -2.63 1.83
C ARG A 225 14.16 -1.61 0.72
N GLU A 226 15.00 -0.61 0.99
CA GLU A 226 15.41 0.37 -0.02
C GLU A 226 16.22 -0.26 -1.17
N TYR A 227 17.11 -1.20 -0.86
CA TYR A 227 17.83 -1.97 -1.87
C TYR A 227 16.90 -2.88 -2.66
N LEU A 228 16.03 -3.63 -1.97
CA LEU A 228 15.03 -4.49 -2.60
C LEU A 228 14.14 -3.71 -3.55
N LYS A 229 13.67 -2.53 -3.13
CA LYS A 229 12.88 -1.60 -3.94
C LYS A 229 13.58 -1.26 -5.24
N THR A 230 14.81 -0.79 -5.13
CA THR A 230 15.62 -0.38 -6.27
C THR A 230 15.89 -1.57 -7.21
N ILE A 231 16.31 -2.70 -6.66
CA ILE A 231 16.64 -3.93 -7.42
C ILE A 231 15.41 -4.44 -8.16
N LEU A 232 14.27 -4.60 -7.48
CA LEU A 232 13.03 -5.09 -8.08
C LEU A 232 12.54 -4.16 -9.20
N HIS A 233 12.62 -2.84 -9.00
CA HIS A 233 12.29 -1.87 -10.04
C HIS A 233 13.19 -2.02 -11.28
N ARG A 234 14.51 -2.21 -11.09
CA ARG A 234 15.45 -2.45 -12.20
C ARG A 234 15.17 -3.79 -12.91
N ILE A 235 14.84 -4.85 -12.17
CA ILE A 235 14.44 -6.14 -12.74
C ILE A 235 13.18 -5.96 -13.60
N TYR A 236 12.16 -5.28 -13.09
CA TYR A 236 10.91 -5.00 -13.81
C TYR A 236 11.16 -4.23 -15.11
N GLY A 237 12.03 -3.21 -15.05
CA GLY A 237 12.41 -2.40 -16.21
C GLY A 237 13.15 -3.21 -17.28
N LYS A 238 14.22 -3.90 -16.87
CA LYS A 238 15.16 -4.60 -17.77
C LYS A 238 14.61 -5.92 -18.32
N PHE A 239 13.90 -6.70 -17.52
CA PHE A 239 13.41 -8.04 -17.88
C PHE A 239 11.90 -8.03 -18.12
N MET A 240 11.50 -7.68 -19.34
CA MET A 240 10.08 -7.59 -19.72
C MET A 240 9.30 -8.89 -19.47
N VAL A 241 9.96 -10.04 -19.55
CA VAL A 241 9.35 -11.37 -19.34
C VAL A 241 8.79 -11.55 -17.93
N HIS A 242 9.38 -10.91 -16.91
CA HIS A 242 8.93 -11.05 -15.51
C HIS A 242 7.82 -10.08 -15.13
N ARG A 243 7.52 -9.07 -15.96
CA ARG A 243 6.54 -8.03 -15.61
C ARG A 243 5.15 -8.57 -15.26
N PRO A 244 4.57 -9.55 -15.98
CA PRO A 244 3.28 -10.13 -15.59
C PRO A 244 3.37 -10.88 -14.26
N PHE A 245 4.45 -11.62 -14.03
CA PHE A 245 4.68 -12.38 -12.80
C PHE A 245 4.84 -11.45 -11.58
N ILE A 246 5.69 -10.43 -11.68
CA ILE A 246 5.91 -9.44 -10.62
C ILE A 246 4.58 -8.76 -10.24
N ARG A 247 3.80 -8.27 -11.22
CA ARG A 247 2.49 -7.66 -10.93
C ARG A 247 1.54 -8.61 -10.22
N LYS A 248 1.50 -9.88 -10.64
CA LYS A 248 0.67 -10.90 -10.01
C LYS A 248 1.12 -11.21 -8.58
N ALA A 249 2.43 -11.33 -8.35
CA ALA A 249 2.99 -11.62 -7.04
C ALA A 249 2.75 -10.48 -6.05
N ILE A 250 3.01 -9.22 -6.45
CA ILE A 250 2.70 -8.04 -5.61
C ILE A 250 1.19 -7.97 -5.30
N ASN A 251 0.33 -8.27 -6.27
CA ASN A 251 -1.12 -8.31 -6.03
C ASN A 251 -1.52 -9.38 -5.00
N ASN A 252 -0.88 -10.55 -5.03
CA ASN A 252 -1.10 -11.59 -4.01
C ASN A 252 -0.64 -11.13 -2.62
N ILE A 253 0.50 -10.44 -2.53
CA ILE A 253 1.00 -9.84 -1.27
C ILE A 253 -0.04 -8.87 -0.73
N PHE A 254 -0.58 -7.98 -1.58
CA PHE A 254 -1.63 -7.04 -1.17
C PHE A 254 -2.91 -7.75 -0.72
N TYR A 255 -3.34 -8.83 -1.40
CA TYR A 255 -4.51 -9.59 -0.94
C TYR A 255 -4.28 -10.22 0.43
N LYS A 256 -3.13 -10.86 0.64
CA LYS A 256 -2.74 -11.45 1.93
C LYS A 256 -2.70 -10.38 3.03
N PHE A 257 -2.14 -9.21 2.72
CA PHE A 257 -2.09 -8.07 3.63
C PHE A 257 -3.49 -7.55 3.98
N ILE A 258 -4.36 -7.30 3.00
CA ILE A 258 -5.68 -6.67 3.22
C ILE A 258 -6.68 -7.61 3.92
N PHE A 259 -6.59 -8.92 3.63
CA PHE A 259 -7.64 -9.87 4.00
C PHE A 259 -7.22 -10.93 5.02
N GLU A 260 -5.93 -11.15 5.25
CA GLU A 260 -5.45 -12.23 6.13
C GLU A 260 -4.62 -11.70 7.31
N ILE A 261 -3.50 -11.04 7.04
CA ILE A 261 -2.48 -10.75 8.07
C ILE A 261 -2.58 -9.32 8.62
N GLU A 262 -3.01 -8.36 7.81
CA GLU A 262 -3.03 -6.91 8.13
C GLU A 262 -1.69 -6.35 8.66
N ARG A 263 -0.56 -7.06 8.44
CA ARG A 263 0.81 -6.63 8.78
C ARG A 263 1.81 -7.02 7.72
N HIS A 264 2.53 -6.04 7.18
CA HIS A 264 3.62 -6.22 6.22
C HIS A 264 4.45 -4.93 6.14
N SER A 265 5.76 -5.00 6.39
CA SER A 265 6.61 -3.80 6.49
C SER A 265 6.88 -3.12 5.14
N GLY A 266 6.96 -3.89 4.05
CA GLY A 266 7.32 -3.37 2.72
C GLY A 266 6.19 -2.85 1.82
N ILE A 267 4.99 -2.57 2.35
CA ILE A 267 3.85 -2.13 1.51
C ILE A 267 4.14 -0.77 0.84
N SER A 268 4.78 0.14 1.57
CA SER A 268 5.14 1.47 1.07
C SER A 268 6.09 1.39 -0.12
N GLU A 269 7.16 0.61 0.00
CA GLU A 269 8.18 0.44 -1.04
C GLU A 269 7.62 -0.27 -2.28
N LEU A 270 6.75 -1.27 -2.08
CA LEU A 270 6.04 -1.92 -3.20
C LEU A 270 5.13 -0.94 -3.94
N LEU A 271 4.46 -0.03 -3.22
CA LEU A 271 3.63 1.02 -3.82
C LEU A 271 4.47 2.06 -4.58
N GLU A 272 5.67 2.42 -4.12
CA GLU A 272 6.56 3.30 -4.88
C GLU A 272 6.95 2.71 -6.25
N ILE A 273 7.28 1.42 -6.28
CA ILE A 273 7.58 0.71 -7.52
C ILE A 273 6.34 0.72 -8.42
N LEU A 274 5.17 0.39 -7.86
CA LEU A 274 3.91 0.40 -8.60
C LEU A 274 3.56 1.78 -9.15
N GLY A 275 3.80 2.85 -8.39
CA GLY A 275 3.60 4.22 -8.85
C GLY A 275 4.40 4.52 -10.12
N SER A 276 5.67 4.11 -10.16
CA SER A 276 6.50 4.21 -11.37
C SER A 276 5.96 3.36 -12.53
N ILE A 277 5.51 2.14 -12.22
CA ILE A 277 4.92 1.22 -13.21
C ILE A 277 3.63 1.79 -13.82
N ILE A 278 2.74 2.34 -12.99
CA ILE A 278 1.46 2.93 -13.39
C ILE A 278 1.69 4.12 -14.31
N ASN A 279 2.66 4.96 -14.00
CA ASN A 279 3.03 6.07 -14.88
C ASN A 279 3.52 5.59 -16.26
N GLY A 280 4.07 4.38 -16.35
CA GLY A 280 4.49 3.74 -17.61
C GLY A 280 3.38 3.04 -18.39
N PHE A 281 2.13 3.01 -17.92
CA PHE A 281 1.05 2.33 -18.64
C PHE A 281 0.72 2.98 -19.99
N ALA A 282 0.52 2.13 -21.00
CA ALA A 282 0.07 2.55 -22.31
C ALA A 282 -1.43 2.86 -22.30
N LEU A 283 -1.84 3.85 -23.10
CA LEU A 283 -3.23 4.18 -23.34
C LEU A 283 -3.71 3.54 -24.66
N PRO A 284 -4.93 2.97 -24.73
CA PRO A 284 -5.89 2.84 -23.63
C PRO A 284 -5.44 1.82 -22.57
N MET A 285 -5.77 2.09 -21.31
CA MET A 285 -5.41 1.22 -20.20
C MET A 285 -6.06 -0.16 -20.34
N LYS A 286 -5.28 -1.22 -20.12
CA LYS A 286 -5.78 -2.59 -20.12
C LYS A 286 -6.71 -2.85 -18.95
N GLU A 287 -7.68 -3.74 -19.16
CA GLU A 287 -8.67 -4.13 -18.15
C GLU A 287 -8.03 -4.71 -16.88
N GLU A 288 -6.94 -5.47 -17.01
CA GLU A 288 -6.19 -5.99 -15.86
C GLU A 288 -5.71 -4.90 -14.90
N HIS A 289 -5.36 -3.71 -15.42
CA HIS A 289 -4.91 -2.58 -14.60
C HIS A 289 -6.09 -1.89 -13.90
N LYS A 290 -7.24 -1.81 -14.57
CA LYS A 290 -8.49 -1.27 -13.98
C LYS A 290 -8.98 -2.18 -12.84
N LEU A 291 -8.93 -3.50 -13.05
CA LEU A 291 -9.24 -4.47 -12.00
C LEU A 291 -8.25 -4.38 -10.83
N PHE A 292 -6.97 -4.14 -11.09
CA PHE A 292 -5.98 -3.94 -10.05
C PHE A 292 -6.28 -2.71 -9.16
N LEU A 293 -6.65 -1.57 -9.78
CA LEU A 293 -7.10 -0.38 -9.04
C LEU A 293 -8.28 -0.71 -8.12
N VAL A 294 -9.33 -1.33 -8.66
CA VAL A 294 -10.59 -1.56 -7.93
C VAL A 294 -10.47 -2.65 -6.86
N ARG A 295 -9.69 -3.71 -7.12
CA ARG A 295 -9.63 -4.89 -6.24
C ARG A 295 -8.47 -4.87 -5.26
N ALA A 296 -7.38 -4.16 -5.56
CA ALA A 296 -6.20 -4.13 -4.70
C ALA A 296 -5.94 -2.72 -4.12
N LEU A 297 -5.77 -1.70 -4.98
CA LEU A 297 -5.38 -0.36 -4.49
C LEU A 297 -6.46 0.33 -3.66
N ILE A 298 -7.72 0.37 -4.13
CA ILE A 298 -8.79 0.99 -3.35
C ILE A 298 -8.98 0.26 -2.00
N PRO A 299 -9.02 -1.08 -1.92
CA PRO A 299 -9.08 -1.77 -0.63
C PRO A 299 -7.86 -1.64 0.29
N LEU A 300 -6.68 -1.22 -0.21
CA LEU A 300 -5.52 -0.91 0.65
C LEU A 300 -5.75 0.26 1.62
N HIS A 301 -6.83 1.02 1.44
CA HIS A 301 -7.24 2.02 2.41
C HIS A 301 -7.94 1.42 3.64
N LYS A 302 -8.29 0.13 3.64
CA LYS A 302 -9.02 -0.53 4.73
C LYS A 302 -8.16 -0.75 6.00
N PRO A 303 -6.92 -1.25 5.94
CA PRO A 303 -6.11 -1.54 7.13
C PRO A 303 -5.90 -0.32 8.04
N LYS A 304 -5.67 -0.57 9.34
CA LYS A 304 -5.46 0.49 10.33
C LYS A 304 -4.13 1.22 10.12
N SER A 305 -3.09 0.49 9.71
CA SER A 305 -1.73 0.95 9.45
C SER A 305 -1.56 1.76 8.15
N VAL A 306 -2.66 2.28 7.58
CA VAL A 306 -2.59 3.04 6.31
C VAL A 306 -1.67 4.27 6.41
N GLY A 307 -1.50 4.86 7.59
CA GLY A 307 -0.60 6.00 7.81
C GLY A 307 0.81 5.77 7.27
N LEU A 308 1.35 4.54 7.45
CA LEU A 308 2.70 4.16 7.03
C LEU A 308 2.95 4.18 5.52
N TYR A 309 1.90 4.02 4.70
CA TYR A 309 2.02 3.89 3.24
C TYR A 309 1.04 4.76 2.46
N HIS A 310 0.28 5.62 3.15
CA HIS A 310 -0.79 6.43 2.55
C HIS A 310 -0.28 7.33 1.44
N GLN A 311 0.87 7.99 1.63
CA GLN A 311 1.41 8.92 0.64
C GLN A 311 1.70 8.20 -0.70
N GLN A 312 2.30 7.02 -0.64
CA GLN A 312 2.62 6.19 -1.79
C GLN A 312 1.34 5.64 -2.45
N LEU A 313 0.33 5.31 -1.65
CA LEU A 313 -0.97 4.88 -2.13
C LEU A 313 -1.72 6.01 -2.85
N SER A 314 -1.83 7.20 -2.24
CA SER A 314 -2.44 8.40 -2.83
C SER A 314 -1.80 8.71 -4.18
N TYR A 315 -0.46 8.70 -4.24
CA TYR A 315 0.27 8.87 -5.48
C TYR A 315 -0.14 7.85 -6.56
N CYS A 316 -0.27 6.58 -6.22
CA CYS A 316 -0.73 5.56 -7.17
C CYS A 316 -2.16 5.83 -7.65
N ILE A 317 -3.07 6.19 -6.74
CA ILE A 317 -4.47 6.47 -7.05
C ILE A 317 -4.61 7.67 -7.99
N VAL A 318 -3.96 8.79 -7.66
CA VAL A 318 -3.95 10.01 -8.50
C VAL A 318 -3.38 9.71 -9.88
N GLN A 319 -2.29 8.93 -9.96
CA GLN A 319 -1.71 8.54 -11.25
C GLN A 319 -2.66 7.70 -12.12
N PHE A 320 -3.50 6.86 -11.51
CA PHE A 320 -4.54 6.15 -12.26
C PHE A 320 -5.57 7.11 -12.86
N VAL A 321 -6.00 8.11 -12.09
CA VAL A 321 -6.98 9.12 -12.53
C VAL A 321 -6.38 10.02 -13.62
N ASP A 322 -5.11 10.43 -13.49
CA ASP A 322 -4.40 11.22 -14.51
C ASP A 322 -4.26 10.47 -15.84
N LYS A 323 -4.08 9.15 -15.81
CA LYS A 323 -4.01 8.31 -17.02
C LYS A 323 -5.37 8.12 -17.68
N ASP A 324 -6.42 7.93 -16.90
CA ASP A 324 -7.79 7.77 -17.40
C ASP A 324 -8.78 8.43 -16.44
N TYR A 325 -9.14 9.69 -16.74
CA TYR A 325 -9.99 10.54 -15.89
C TYR A 325 -11.38 9.92 -15.60
N LYS A 326 -11.84 8.97 -16.43
CA LYS A 326 -13.11 8.26 -16.22
C LYS A 326 -13.09 7.38 -14.97
N LEU A 327 -11.91 7.08 -14.44
CA LEU A 327 -11.75 6.31 -13.21
C LEU A 327 -12.02 7.15 -11.94
N ALA A 328 -12.10 8.48 -12.04
CA ALA A 328 -12.34 9.36 -10.90
C ALA A 328 -13.61 9.00 -10.11
N ASP A 329 -14.75 8.77 -10.79
CA ASP A 329 -16.02 8.38 -10.15
C ASP A 329 -15.87 7.07 -9.35
N ILE A 330 -15.15 6.09 -9.92
CA ILE A 330 -14.91 4.79 -9.28
C ILE A 330 -14.03 4.95 -8.04
N VAL A 331 -12.95 5.75 -8.14
CA VAL A 331 -12.03 6.03 -7.04
C VAL A 331 -12.75 6.75 -5.90
N ILE A 332 -13.44 7.87 -6.19
CA ILE A 332 -14.15 8.65 -5.18
C ILE A 332 -15.20 7.80 -4.46
N ARG A 333 -15.99 7.02 -5.19
CA ARG A 333 -16.96 6.08 -4.58
C ARG A 333 -16.28 4.99 -3.76
N GLY A 334 -15.11 4.54 -4.18
CA GLY A 334 -14.28 3.59 -3.45
C GLY A 334 -13.80 4.14 -2.11
N LEU A 335 -13.28 5.38 -2.09
CA LEU A 335 -12.88 6.07 -0.86
C LEU A 335 -14.07 6.29 0.06
N LEU A 336 -15.22 6.75 -0.47
CA LEU A 336 -16.44 6.92 0.32
C LEU A 336 -16.96 5.61 0.91
N LYS A 337 -16.76 4.47 0.22
CA LYS A 337 -17.16 3.15 0.73
C LYS A 337 -16.34 2.74 1.95
N TYR A 338 -15.05 3.09 1.99
CA TYR A 338 -14.13 2.75 3.09
C TYR A 338 -13.86 3.92 4.03
N TRP A 339 -14.76 4.92 4.04
CA TRP A 339 -14.58 6.13 4.83
C TRP A 339 -14.40 5.80 6.32
N PRO A 340 -13.33 6.30 6.98
CA PRO A 340 -13.09 6.05 8.40
C PRO A 340 -14.16 6.71 9.28
N VAL A 341 -14.73 5.96 10.22
CA VAL A 341 -15.73 6.50 11.17
C VAL A 341 -15.25 6.51 12.62
N THR A 342 -14.15 5.82 12.93
CA THR A 342 -13.60 5.70 14.30
C THR A 342 -12.18 6.22 14.44
N ASN A 343 -11.50 6.61 13.35
CA ASN A 343 -10.12 7.08 13.37
C ASN A 343 -10.03 8.42 12.64
N CYS A 344 -9.88 9.50 13.42
CA CYS A 344 -9.82 10.88 12.94
C CYS A 344 -8.56 11.16 12.10
N GLN A 345 -7.41 10.61 12.47
CA GLN A 345 -6.18 10.78 11.70
C GLN A 345 -6.33 10.19 10.29
N LYS A 346 -6.92 8.99 10.20
CA LYS A 346 -7.23 8.35 8.92
C LYS A 346 -8.26 9.14 8.12
N GLU A 347 -9.24 9.75 8.76
CA GLU A 347 -10.20 10.63 8.09
C GLU A 347 -9.50 11.88 7.49
N VAL A 348 -8.52 12.46 8.19
CA VAL A 348 -7.69 13.55 7.66
C VAL A 348 -6.87 13.11 6.45
N LEU A 349 -6.30 11.90 6.47
CA LEU A 349 -5.59 11.32 5.32
C LEU A 349 -6.52 11.17 4.10
N PHE A 350 -7.72 10.60 4.30
CA PHE A 350 -8.72 10.45 3.23
C PHE A 350 -9.17 11.79 2.65
N LEU A 351 -9.36 12.82 3.49
CA LEU A 351 -9.66 14.17 3.01
C LEU A 351 -8.51 14.73 2.17
N GLY A 352 -7.27 14.46 2.55
CA GLY A 352 -6.09 14.87 1.78
C GLY A 352 -6.00 14.20 0.41
N GLU A 353 -6.13 12.88 0.34
CA GLU A 353 -6.14 12.14 -0.92
C GLU A 353 -7.33 12.57 -1.80
N LEU A 354 -8.50 12.75 -1.20
CA LEU A 354 -9.69 13.18 -1.93
C LEU A 354 -9.50 14.56 -2.57
N GLU A 355 -8.79 15.49 -1.92
CA GLU A 355 -8.43 16.78 -2.52
C GLU A 355 -7.58 16.58 -3.79
N GLU A 356 -6.52 15.77 -3.72
CA GLU A 356 -5.63 15.47 -4.86
C GLU A 356 -6.40 14.79 -6.01
N VAL A 357 -7.29 13.84 -5.70
CA VAL A 357 -8.13 13.17 -6.69
C VAL A 357 -9.11 14.15 -7.35
N LEU A 358 -9.70 15.06 -6.57
CA LEU A 358 -10.62 16.08 -7.10
C LEU A 358 -9.90 17.08 -8.01
N GLU A 359 -8.63 17.40 -7.73
CA GLU A 359 -7.79 18.24 -8.59
C GLU A 359 -7.59 17.62 -9.98
N ALA A 360 -7.43 16.30 -10.06
CA ALA A 360 -7.34 15.55 -11.32
C ALA A 360 -8.72 15.28 -11.98
N THR A 361 -9.83 15.59 -11.32
CA THR A 361 -11.18 15.22 -11.78
C THR A 361 -11.76 16.24 -12.77
N GLN A 362 -12.37 15.74 -13.85
CA GLN A 362 -13.08 16.55 -14.84
C GLN A 362 -14.54 16.84 -14.42
N PRO A 363 -15.14 17.97 -14.86
CA PRO A 363 -16.51 18.34 -14.46
C PRO A 363 -17.58 17.28 -14.71
N ALA A 364 -17.49 16.55 -15.83
CA ALA A 364 -18.46 15.51 -16.19
C ALA A 364 -18.45 14.31 -15.24
N GLU A 365 -17.26 13.88 -14.80
CA GLU A 365 -17.15 12.77 -13.84
C GLU A 365 -17.49 13.24 -12.43
N PHE A 366 -17.12 14.47 -12.06
CA PHE A 366 -17.50 15.08 -10.78
C PHE A 366 -19.02 15.10 -10.58
N GLN A 367 -19.80 15.47 -11.59
CA GLN A 367 -21.26 15.49 -11.51
C GLN A 367 -21.87 14.13 -11.15
N ARG A 368 -21.20 13.03 -11.48
CA ARG A 368 -21.68 11.67 -11.20
C ARG A 368 -21.52 11.30 -9.73
N CYS A 369 -20.53 11.86 -9.03
CA CYS A 369 -20.23 11.54 -7.64
C CYS A 369 -20.46 12.71 -6.65
N MET A 370 -20.75 13.93 -7.10
CA MET A 370 -20.83 15.12 -6.23
C MET A 370 -21.84 14.98 -5.09
N ALA A 371 -23.02 14.40 -5.33
CA ALA A 371 -24.06 14.31 -4.30
C ALA A 371 -23.66 13.41 -3.11
N PRO A 372 -23.21 12.15 -3.29
CA PRO A 372 -22.71 11.35 -2.18
C PRO A 372 -21.42 11.92 -1.56
N LEU A 373 -20.54 12.51 -2.38
CA LEU A 373 -19.32 13.16 -1.92
C LEU A 373 -19.61 14.31 -0.94
N PHE A 374 -20.44 15.27 -1.32
CA PHE A 374 -20.73 16.44 -0.48
C PHE A 374 -21.60 16.11 0.73
N LYS A 375 -22.35 15.00 0.71
CA LYS A 375 -22.99 14.48 1.93
C LYS A 375 -21.95 14.02 2.95
N GLN A 376 -20.85 13.40 2.50
CA GLN A 376 -19.76 13.01 3.40
C GLN A 376 -18.96 14.24 3.85
N ILE A 377 -18.61 15.16 2.94
CA ILE A 377 -17.94 16.42 3.30
C ILE A 377 -18.78 17.19 4.34
N ALA A 378 -20.11 17.27 4.20
CA ALA A 378 -20.98 17.91 5.18
C ALA A 378 -20.84 17.30 6.59
N ARG A 379 -20.63 15.98 6.70
CA ARG A 379 -20.37 15.32 7.99
C ARG A 379 -19.01 15.71 8.55
N CYS A 380 -17.98 15.74 7.70
CA CYS A 380 -16.64 16.15 8.11
C CYS A 380 -16.60 17.62 8.57
N LEU A 381 -17.32 18.50 7.87
CA LEU A 381 -17.47 19.92 8.26
C LEU A 381 -18.09 20.05 9.65
N SER A 382 -19.10 19.25 9.97
CA SER A 382 -19.78 19.24 11.28
C SER A 382 -19.10 18.36 12.34
N SER A 383 -17.90 17.86 12.07
CA SER A 383 -17.13 17.06 13.02
C SER A 383 -16.70 17.91 14.20
N SER A 384 -16.83 17.38 15.42
CA SER A 384 -16.30 18.02 16.63
C SER A 384 -14.77 17.96 16.71
N HIS A 385 -14.13 17.12 15.88
CA HIS A 385 -12.68 17.00 15.80
C HIS A 385 -12.11 18.08 14.87
N PHE A 386 -11.41 19.07 15.45
CA PHE A 386 -11.01 20.27 14.72
C PHE A 386 -10.16 19.98 13.47
N GLN A 387 -9.22 19.02 13.52
CA GLN A 387 -8.37 18.71 12.35
C GLN A 387 -9.17 18.17 11.16
N VAL A 388 -10.27 17.45 11.41
CA VAL A 388 -11.14 16.91 10.37
C VAL A 388 -11.95 18.04 9.74
N ALA A 389 -12.57 18.88 10.57
CA ALA A 389 -13.35 20.03 10.11
C ALA A 389 -12.46 21.05 9.35
N GLU A 390 -11.27 21.34 9.87
CA GLU A 390 -10.29 22.23 9.23
C GLU A 390 -9.86 21.69 7.86
N ARG A 391 -9.46 20.40 7.79
CA ARG A 391 -9.02 19.80 6.53
C ARG A 391 -10.14 19.80 5.49
N ALA A 392 -11.38 19.57 5.89
CA ALA A 392 -12.55 19.63 5.01
C ALA A 392 -12.84 21.07 4.54
N LEU A 393 -12.71 22.07 5.41
CA LEU A 393 -12.89 23.49 5.05
C LEU A 393 -11.83 23.99 4.07
N PHE A 394 -10.61 23.45 4.13
CA PHE A 394 -9.54 23.79 3.19
C PHE A 394 -9.79 23.39 1.74
N PHE A 395 -10.81 22.56 1.45
CA PHE A 395 -11.21 22.29 0.06
C PHE A 395 -11.60 23.58 -0.69
N TRP A 396 -12.08 24.59 0.04
CA TRP A 396 -12.42 25.90 -0.54
C TRP A 396 -11.21 26.82 -0.77
N ASN A 397 -10.00 26.40 -0.41
CA ASN A 397 -8.77 27.12 -0.77
C ASN A 397 -8.20 26.66 -2.12
N ASN A 398 -8.72 25.56 -2.69
CA ASN A 398 -8.28 25.02 -3.96
C ASN A 398 -9.16 25.56 -5.10
N ASP A 399 -8.57 26.38 -5.98
CA ASP A 399 -9.29 27.06 -7.07
C ASP A 399 -10.03 26.11 -8.01
N HIS A 400 -9.46 24.93 -8.29
CA HIS A 400 -10.11 23.95 -9.18
C HIS A 400 -11.35 23.34 -8.51
N ILE A 401 -11.24 22.95 -7.24
CA ILE A 401 -12.37 22.43 -6.47
C ILE A 401 -13.45 23.49 -6.33
N VAL A 402 -13.08 24.74 -6.03
CA VAL A 402 -14.02 25.87 -5.97
C VAL A 402 -14.74 26.07 -7.31
N SER A 403 -14.03 25.95 -8.44
CA SER A 403 -14.63 26.03 -9.77
C SER A 403 -15.66 24.90 -10.02
N LEU A 404 -15.34 23.66 -9.64
CA LEU A 404 -16.27 22.53 -9.71
C LEU A 404 -17.51 22.75 -8.85
N ILE A 405 -17.33 23.28 -7.63
CA ILE A 405 -18.41 23.63 -6.71
C ILE A 405 -19.28 24.74 -7.31
N ALA A 406 -18.68 25.81 -7.83
CA ALA A 406 -19.41 26.95 -8.38
C ALA A 406 -20.32 26.56 -9.57
N GLN A 407 -19.84 25.65 -10.43
CA GLN A 407 -20.61 25.10 -11.56
C GLN A 407 -21.82 24.27 -11.12
N ASN A 408 -21.74 23.63 -9.94
CA ASN A 408 -22.76 22.69 -9.43
C ASN A 408 -23.41 23.17 -8.12
N ARG A 409 -23.29 24.45 -7.80
CA ARG A 409 -23.70 25.05 -6.51
C ARG A 409 -25.17 24.83 -6.14
N ARG A 410 -26.05 24.74 -7.14
CA ARG A 410 -27.49 24.49 -6.95
C ARG A 410 -27.78 23.16 -6.25
N GLU A 411 -26.93 22.16 -6.47
CA GLU A 411 -27.04 20.85 -5.81
C GLU A 411 -26.18 20.79 -4.54
N ILE A 412 -24.99 21.41 -4.56
CA ILE A 412 -24.01 21.30 -3.47
C ILE A 412 -24.39 22.14 -2.25
N LEU A 413 -24.78 23.41 -2.46
CA LEU A 413 -25.05 24.33 -1.35
C LEU A 413 -26.17 23.81 -0.43
N PRO A 414 -27.34 23.35 -0.94
CA PRO A 414 -28.39 22.79 -0.08
C PRO A 414 -27.94 21.58 0.78
N ILE A 415 -26.94 20.80 0.31
CA ILE A 415 -26.42 19.63 1.04
C ILE A 415 -25.59 20.07 2.24
N ILE A 416 -24.68 21.02 2.04
CA ILE A 416 -23.71 21.44 3.07
C ILE A 416 -24.23 22.56 3.97
N TYR A 417 -25.29 23.28 3.56
CA TYR A 417 -25.78 24.48 4.26
C TYR A 417 -26.02 24.23 5.75
N LYS A 418 -26.71 23.12 6.08
CA LYS A 418 -26.94 22.74 7.48
C LYS A 418 -25.64 22.60 8.28
N ALA A 419 -24.60 21.99 7.70
CA ALA A 419 -23.33 21.79 8.39
C ALA A 419 -22.62 23.13 8.64
N LEU A 420 -22.68 24.06 7.70
CA LEU A 420 -22.11 25.41 7.86
C LEU A 420 -22.84 26.20 8.97
N GLU A 421 -24.17 26.13 9.04
CA GLU A 421 -24.93 26.80 10.11
C GLU A 421 -24.67 26.17 11.49
N MET A 422 -24.63 24.84 11.59
CA MET A 422 -24.33 24.15 12.86
C MET A 422 -22.95 24.53 13.42
N ASN A 423 -21.96 24.68 12.54
CA ASN A 423 -20.63 25.13 12.96
C ASN A 423 -20.68 26.55 13.54
N MET A 424 -21.36 27.47 12.83
CA MET A 424 -21.50 28.86 13.26
C MET A 424 -22.24 29.03 14.59
N GLU A 425 -23.22 28.16 14.87
CA GLU A 425 -24.03 28.20 16.08
C GLU A 425 -23.29 27.68 17.32
N GLY A 426 -22.30 26.79 17.17
CA GLY A 426 -21.77 26.07 18.35
C GLY A 426 -20.44 25.33 18.20
N HIS A 427 -19.63 25.54 17.17
CA HIS A 427 -18.30 24.91 17.13
C HIS A 427 -17.38 25.54 18.18
N TRP A 428 -16.78 24.71 19.04
CA TRP A 428 -15.97 25.15 20.19
C TRP A 428 -14.66 25.85 19.78
N ASN A 429 -14.10 25.49 18.62
CA ASN A 429 -12.87 26.07 18.10
C ASN A 429 -13.16 27.31 17.22
N GLN A 430 -12.61 28.45 17.60
CA GLN A 430 -12.80 29.73 16.91
C GLN A 430 -12.20 29.78 15.49
N ALA A 431 -11.10 29.05 15.23
CA ALA A 431 -10.50 29.01 13.89
C ALA A 431 -11.46 28.36 12.88
N ILE A 432 -12.15 27.29 13.29
CA ILE A 432 -13.17 26.62 12.48
C ILE A 432 -14.34 27.57 12.19
N ASN A 433 -14.76 28.38 13.16
CA ASN A 433 -15.79 29.40 12.95
C ASN A 433 -15.36 30.44 11.91
N GLY A 434 -14.11 30.91 11.98
CA GLY A 434 -13.55 31.84 11.00
C GLY A 434 -13.51 31.25 9.58
N LEU A 435 -13.02 30.02 9.44
CA LEU A 435 -12.99 29.30 8.17
C LEU A 435 -14.40 29.06 7.62
N THR A 436 -15.34 28.66 8.48
CA THR A 436 -16.75 28.45 8.10
C THR A 436 -17.39 29.75 7.64
N ALA A 437 -17.14 30.88 8.32
CA ALA A 437 -17.63 32.19 7.91
C ALA A 437 -17.09 32.60 6.52
N ASN A 438 -15.82 32.32 6.24
CA ASN A 438 -15.24 32.55 4.92
C ASN A 438 -15.96 31.73 3.83
N VAL A 439 -16.20 30.44 4.08
CA VAL A 439 -16.95 29.56 3.14
C VAL A 439 -18.37 30.06 2.92
N ARG A 440 -19.09 30.46 3.98
CA ARG A 440 -20.43 31.04 3.86
C ARG A 440 -20.42 32.31 3.02
N LYS A 441 -19.47 33.22 3.28
CA LYS A 441 -19.30 34.45 2.50
C LYS A 441 -19.05 34.14 1.02
N MET A 442 -18.19 33.18 0.70
CA MET A 442 -17.97 32.76 -0.68
C MET A 442 -19.26 32.29 -1.38
N PHE A 443 -20.10 31.49 -0.71
CA PHE A 443 -21.39 31.08 -1.30
C PHE A 443 -22.39 32.23 -1.45
N LEU A 444 -22.43 33.16 -0.49
CA LEU A 444 -23.25 34.36 -0.58
C LEU A 444 -22.83 35.24 -1.77
N ASP A 445 -21.52 35.47 -1.92
CA ASP A 445 -20.94 36.24 -3.02
C ASP A 445 -21.16 35.54 -4.38
N MET A 446 -21.19 34.20 -4.42
CA MET A 446 -21.44 33.41 -5.62
C MET A 446 -22.90 33.44 -6.09
N ASP A 447 -23.87 33.32 -5.17
CA ASP A 447 -25.29 33.21 -5.49
C ASP A 447 -26.17 33.57 -4.27
N SER A 448 -26.41 34.86 -4.06
CA SER A 448 -27.16 35.38 -2.90
C SER A 448 -28.59 34.83 -2.85
N ASP A 449 -29.28 34.74 -3.98
CA ASP A 449 -30.66 34.25 -4.05
C ASP A 449 -30.75 32.79 -3.60
N LEU A 450 -29.83 31.94 -4.07
CA LEU A 450 -29.76 30.55 -3.67
C LEU A 450 -29.40 30.41 -2.19
N PHE A 451 -28.47 31.21 -1.68
CA PHE A 451 -28.08 31.20 -0.28
C PHE A 451 -29.25 31.55 0.63
N GLU A 452 -29.98 32.62 0.35
CA GLU A 452 -31.18 33.01 1.09
C GLU A 452 -32.29 31.96 0.98
N ALA A 453 -32.46 31.33 -0.18
CA ALA A 453 -33.41 30.23 -0.34
C ALA A 453 -33.05 29.03 0.57
N CYS A 454 -31.78 28.67 0.66
CA CYS A 454 -31.30 27.62 1.57
C CYS A 454 -31.53 28.01 3.03
N GLN A 455 -31.29 29.27 3.39
CA GLN A 455 -31.56 29.80 4.73
C GLN A 455 -33.03 29.66 5.12
N ARG A 456 -33.96 30.09 4.24
CA ARG A 456 -35.41 29.94 4.47
C ARG A 456 -35.80 28.48 4.65
N GLN A 457 -35.32 27.59 3.78
CA GLN A 457 -35.59 26.15 3.88
C GLN A 457 -35.03 25.54 5.16
N TYR A 458 -33.86 25.98 5.62
CA TYR A 458 -33.27 25.49 6.86
C TYR A 458 -34.11 25.88 8.08
N VAL A 459 -34.53 27.15 8.16
CA VAL A 459 -35.41 27.64 9.24
C VAL A 459 -36.75 26.89 9.23
N GLU A 460 -37.37 26.70 8.06
CA GLU A 460 -38.62 25.94 7.93
C GLU A 460 -38.45 24.49 8.41
N LYS A 461 -37.34 23.83 8.04
CA LYS A 461 -37.02 22.48 8.51
C LYS A 461 -36.82 22.42 10.03
N GLN A 462 -36.18 23.42 10.63
CA GLN A 462 -36.00 23.51 12.07
C GLN A 462 -37.33 23.65 12.81
N VAL A 463 -38.23 24.52 12.33
CA VAL A 463 -39.58 24.67 12.90
C VAL A 463 -40.39 23.38 12.78
N LYS A 464 -40.37 22.73 11.62
CA LYS A 464 -41.04 21.43 11.41
C LYS A 464 -40.47 20.35 12.32
N ALA A 465 -39.14 20.28 12.48
CA ALA A 465 -38.49 19.30 13.36
C ALA A 465 -38.91 19.49 14.83
N LYS A 466 -38.94 20.73 15.33
CA LYS A 466 -39.43 21.04 16.67
C LYS A 466 -40.89 20.63 16.88
N SER A 467 -41.75 20.95 15.91
CA SER A 467 -43.16 20.56 15.97
C SER A 467 -43.36 19.03 15.98
N LEU A 468 -42.57 18.29 15.19
CA LEU A 468 -42.60 16.82 15.20
C LEU A 468 -42.09 16.24 16.52
N GLU A 469 -41.07 16.85 17.13
CA GLU A 469 -40.56 16.46 18.45
C GLU A 469 -41.62 16.66 19.54
N GLU A 470 -42.28 17.82 19.56
CA GLU A 470 -43.40 18.09 20.48
C GLU A 470 -44.56 17.10 20.30
N GLN A 471 -44.90 16.75 19.06
CA GLN A 471 -45.92 15.73 18.77
C GLN A 471 -45.50 14.34 19.28
N ARG A 472 -44.22 13.98 19.12
CA ARG A 472 -43.67 12.72 19.61
C ARG A 472 -43.71 12.66 21.14
N ASP A 473 -43.35 13.75 21.82
CA ASP A 473 -43.38 13.82 23.28
C ASP A 473 -44.80 13.74 23.84
N LEU A 474 -45.76 14.39 23.17
CA LEU A 474 -47.18 14.27 23.52
C LEU A 474 -47.68 12.83 23.33
N LEU A 475 -47.26 12.14 22.28
CA LEU A 475 -47.61 10.74 22.04
C LEU A 475 -47.03 9.84 23.14
N TRP A 476 -45.75 10.02 23.50
CA TRP A 476 -45.12 9.26 24.60
C TRP A 476 -45.84 9.48 25.93
N ARG A 477 -46.16 10.73 26.28
CA ARG A 477 -46.93 11.03 27.50
C ARG A 477 -48.30 10.37 27.53
N ARG A 478 -48.99 10.29 26.38
CA ARG A 478 -50.28 9.58 26.27
C ARG A 478 -50.12 8.08 26.45
N LEU A 479 -49.06 7.49 25.90
CA LEU A 479 -48.75 6.07 26.07
C LEU A 479 -48.41 5.74 27.53
N GLU A 480 -47.62 6.57 28.19
CA GLU A 480 -47.31 6.43 29.62
C GLU A 480 -48.56 6.51 30.49
N ALA A 481 -49.46 7.46 30.22
CA ALA A 481 -50.73 7.58 30.93
C ALA A 481 -51.62 6.35 30.76
N ALA A 482 -51.79 5.85 29.53
CA ALA A 482 -52.59 4.66 29.26
C ALA A 482 -52.00 3.39 29.90
N ALA A 483 -50.67 3.22 29.87
CA ALA A 483 -49.99 2.12 30.54
C ALA A 483 -50.11 2.19 32.08
N GLY A 484 -50.14 3.39 32.64
CA GLY A 484 -50.38 3.61 34.07
C GLY A 484 -51.81 3.27 34.50
N GLU A 485 -52.81 3.56 33.67
CA GLU A 485 -54.22 3.23 33.94
C GLU A 485 -54.47 1.71 33.93
N ASP A 486 -53.86 0.96 33.01
CA ASP A 486 -53.98 -0.51 32.98
C ASP A 486 -53.33 -1.20 34.19
N MET A 487 -52.26 -0.63 34.79
CA MET A 487 -51.66 -1.17 36.02
C MET A 487 -52.49 -0.92 37.29
N VAL A 488 -53.36 0.11 37.29
CA VAL A 488 -54.23 0.41 38.43
C VAL A 488 -55.47 -0.50 38.44
N ILE A 489 -55.85 -1.08 37.29
CA ILE A 489 -57.03 -1.96 37.18
C ILE A 489 -56.71 -3.44 37.54
N VAL A 490 -55.43 -3.82 37.65
CA VAL A 490 -54.99 -5.21 37.88
C VAL A 490 -54.50 -5.47 39.33
N ASN A 491 -54.54 -4.48 40.23
CA ASN A 491 -54.35 -4.64 41.68
C ASN A 491 -55.66 -4.40 42.43
#